data_AF-A0A2N3HPA5-F1
#
_entry.id   AF-A0A2N3HPA5-F1
#
_cell.length_a   1.000
_cell.length_b   1.000
_cell.length_c   1.000
_cell.angle_alpha   90.00
_cell.angle_beta   90.00
_cell.angle_gamma   90.00
#
_symmetry.space_group_name_H-M   'P 1'
#
loop_
_entity.id
_entity.type
_entity.pdbx_description
1 polymer ?
#
loop_
_entity_poly.entity_id
_entity_poly.type
_entity_poly.pdbx_seq_one_letter_code
_entity_poly.pdbx_strand_id
1 'polypeptide(L)'
;MHVTVGNNMKNDDLIKIIQSTAISIAASFPGLASVATGWTEYKNHIQTQNIKNIIETFYYKLNEIEHKVNHQYLESDNLKALTIKTCLYGKEEMSEKKREMLSFFLANSCTTDNYNDVTKNAILETIIKLSEFDVFLMNLIAESSKDSQNSILAGTKKYEPNNSSWTALDELDIIEKVKTNSDKEVITTLEYLNAVGVLETLSSRNINHNITSEISRYLKDEKFEDIQRRIRELSNPDDYIKNFRELKKLNEEEEKFIKETKYDENYQYQKTYMITALGLAVLNYIKE
;
A
#
# COMPACT_ATOMS: atom_id res chain seq x y z
N MET A 1 31.50 9.20 37.61
CA MET A 1 31.28 9.91 36.33
C MET A 1 32.05 9.16 35.26
N HIS A 2 31.39 8.24 34.55
CA HIS A 2 31.96 7.65 33.35
C HIS A 2 31.55 8.54 32.17
N VAL A 3 32.53 9.23 31.60
CA VAL A 3 32.39 9.90 30.32
C VAL A 3 32.63 8.84 29.25
N THR A 4 31.56 8.37 28.61
CA THR A 4 31.65 7.60 27.37
C THR A 4 32.03 8.57 26.27
N VAL A 5 33.30 8.48 25.86
CA VAL A 5 33.84 9.17 24.69
C VAL A 5 33.12 8.61 23.47
N GLY A 6 32.29 9.43 22.83
CA GLY A 6 31.72 9.14 21.52
C GLY A 6 32.86 8.97 20.52
N ASN A 7 33.06 7.74 20.06
CA ASN A 7 34.01 7.44 19.00
C ASN A 7 33.34 7.85 17.69
N ASN A 8 33.53 9.11 17.28
CA ASN A 8 33.12 9.55 15.95
C ASN A 8 33.95 8.76 14.93
N MET A 9 33.29 7.83 14.25
CA MET A 9 33.87 7.12 13.11
C MET A 9 34.15 8.14 12.01
N LYS A 10 35.29 8.01 11.31
CA LYS A 10 35.59 8.89 10.17
C LYS A 10 34.78 8.41 8.96
N ASN A 11 34.35 9.33 8.08
CA ASN A 11 33.68 9.02 6.81
C ASN A 11 34.32 7.83 6.04
N ASP A 12 35.64 7.68 6.15
CA ASP A 12 36.41 6.59 5.54
C ASP A 12 35.99 5.19 5.99
N ASP A 13 35.51 5.01 7.21
CA ASP A 13 35.11 3.70 7.74
C ASP A 13 33.68 3.33 7.34
N LEU A 14 32.79 4.32 7.24
CA LEU A 14 31.44 4.15 6.70
C LEU A 14 31.48 3.77 5.22
N ILE A 15 32.38 4.42 4.46
CA ILE A 15 32.69 4.08 3.07
C ILE A 15 33.20 2.63 2.95
N LYS A 16 34.08 2.16 3.84
CA LYS A 16 34.58 0.77 3.81
C LYS A 16 33.50 -0.26 4.07
N ILE A 17 32.61 -0.02 5.03
CA ILE A 17 31.50 -0.94 5.35
C ILE A 17 30.54 -1.06 4.15
N ILE A 18 30.24 0.07 3.52
CA ILE A 18 29.37 0.12 2.34
C ILE A 18 30.04 -0.49 1.12
N GLN A 19 31.34 -0.26 0.93
CA GLN A 19 32.13 -0.95 -0.10
C GLN A 19 32.14 -2.47 0.12
N SER A 20 32.30 -2.95 1.36
CA SER A 20 32.25 -4.38 1.67
C SER A 20 30.88 -4.99 1.39
N THR A 21 29.81 -4.23 1.63
CA THR A 21 28.43 -4.63 1.35
C THR A 21 28.17 -4.63 -0.17
N ALA A 22 28.64 -3.61 -0.89
CA ALA A 22 28.58 -3.53 -2.34
C ALA A 22 29.38 -4.65 -3.02
N ILE A 23 30.55 -5.03 -2.48
CA ILE A 23 31.34 -6.18 -2.93
C ILE A 23 30.59 -7.49 -2.68
N SER A 24 29.94 -7.63 -1.52
CA SER A 24 29.15 -8.82 -1.18
C SER A 24 27.92 -8.98 -2.09
N ILE A 25 27.25 -7.87 -2.40
CA ILE A 25 26.21 -7.79 -3.42
C ILE A 25 26.79 -8.20 -4.77
N ALA A 26 27.89 -7.58 -5.21
CA ALA A 26 28.50 -7.86 -6.49
C ALA A 26 28.94 -9.32 -6.65
N ALA A 27 29.48 -9.93 -5.59
CA ALA A 27 29.83 -11.35 -5.55
C ALA A 27 28.61 -12.28 -5.58
N SER A 28 27.44 -11.81 -5.14
CA SER A 28 26.18 -12.56 -5.18
C SER A 28 25.51 -12.55 -6.57
N PHE A 29 26.03 -11.77 -7.53
CA PHE A 29 25.50 -11.66 -8.90
C PHE A 29 26.58 -11.99 -9.94
N PRO A 30 26.57 -13.19 -10.55
CA PRO A 30 27.57 -13.64 -11.54
C PRO A 30 27.69 -12.81 -12.84
N GLY A 31 26.97 -11.68 -12.97
CA GLY A 31 26.97 -10.79 -14.15
C GLY A 31 27.59 -9.41 -13.93
N LEU A 32 28.00 -9.05 -12.71
CA LEU A 32 28.75 -7.81 -12.44
C LEU A 32 30.25 -7.93 -12.82
N ALA A 33 30.75 -9.17 -12.94
CA ALA A 33 32.14 -9.47 -13.30
C ALA A 33 32.37 -9.66 -14.82
N SER A 34 31.33 -9.70 -15.64
CA SER A 34 31.41 -10.11 -17.05
C SER A 34 30.56 -9.22 -17.96
N VAL A 35 31.14 -8.09 -18.36
CA VAL A 35 30.65 -7.20 -19.41
C VAL A 35 31.09 -7.78 -20.77
N ALA A 36 30.29 -8.62 -21.40
CA ALA A 36 30.33 -8.94 -22.85
C ALA A 36 29.21 -9.93 -23.27
N THR A 37 28.14 -9.44 -23.93
CA THR A 37 27.12 -10.07 -24.82
C THR A 37 25.74 -9.38 -24.70
N GLY A 38 25.34 -8.68 -25.77
CA GLY A 38 24.46 -7.48 -25.77
C GLY A 38 23.00 -7.53 -25.27
N TRP A 39 22.37 -8.68 -25.03
CA TRP A 39 21.02 -8.72 -24.41
C TRP A 39 21.08 -9.07 -22.92
N THR A 40 21.97 -9.98 -22.57
CA THR A 40 22.41 -10.25 -21.19
C THR A 40 23.11 -9.02 -20.60
N GLU A 41 23.94 -8.32 -21.37
CA GLU A 41 24.57 -7.07 -20.93
C GLU A 41 23.59 -5.94 -20.67
N TYR A 42 22.54 -5.76 -21.49
CA TYR A 42 21.56 -4.69 -21.25
C TYR A 42 20.72 -4.96 -20.00
N LYS A 43 20.23 -6.20 -19.82
CA LYS A 43 19.51 -6.59 -18.60
C LYS A 43 20.42 -6.54 -17.37
N ASN A 44 21.66 -7.01 -17.50
CA ASN A 44 22.66 -6.91 -16.44
C ASN A 44 23.02 -5.45 -16.15
N HIS A 45 23.04 -4.57 -17.15
CA HIS A 45 23.30 -3.15 -16.98
C HIS A 45 22.15 -2.47 -16.22
N ILE A 46 20.89 -2.67 -16.62
CA ILE A 46 19.74 -2.10 -15.89
C ILE A 46 19.71 -2.61 -14.45
N GLN A 47 19.87 -3.92 -14.25
CA GLN A 47 19.91 -4.49 -12.90
C GLN A 47 21.06 -3.92 -12.07
N THR A 48 22.22 -3.73 -12.68
CA THR A 48 23.38 -3.09 -12.06
C THR A 48 23.09 -1.63 -11.70
N GLN A 49 22.49 -0.87 -12.61
CA GLN A 49 22.12 0.53 -12.35
C GLN A 49 21.07 0.63 -11.24
N ASN A 50 20.07 -0.25 -11.23
CA ASN A 50 19.05 -0.27 -10.20
C ASN A 50 19.64 -0.56 -8.81
N ILE A 51 20.52 -1.56 -8.72
CA ILE A 51 21.24 -1.86 -7.48
C ILE A 51 22.12 -0.68 -7.07
N LYS A 52 22.86 -0.09 -8.02
CA LYS A 52 23.72 1.06 -7.78
C LYS A 52 22.91 2.23 -7.22
N ASN A 53 21.79 2.58 -7.85
CA ASN A 53 20.89 3.64 -7.40
C ASN A 53 20.41 3.38 -5.97
N ILE A 54 20.02 2.15 -5.63
CA ILE A 54 19.57 1.82 -4.28
C ILE A 54 20.69 2.05 -3.25
N ILE A 55 21.91 1.61 -3.56
CA ILE A 55 23.06 1.74 -2.65
C ILE A 55 23.52 3.19 -2.53
N GLU A 56 23.54 3.95 -3.63
CA GLU A 56 23.91 5.37 -3.61
C GLU A 56 22.90 6.19 -2.80
N THR A 57 21.59 6.02 -3.05
CA THR A 57 20.56 6.70 -2.26
C THR A 57 20.57 6.27 -0.79
N PHE A 58 20.82 4.99 -0.50
CA PHE A 58 21.01 4.50 0.87
C PHE A 58 22.19 5.19 1.55
N TYR A 59 23.34 5.30 0.87
CA TYR A 59 24.52 6.00 1.39
C TYR A 59 24.24 7.49 1.67
N TYR A 60 23.64 8.19 0.72
CA TYR A 60 23.30 9.60 0.90
C TYR A 60 22.37 9.80 2.10
N LYS A 61 21.34 8.95 2.21
CA LYS A 61 20.41 9.04 3.33
C LYS A 61 21.06 8.70 4.66
N LEU A 62 21.92 7.68 4.70
CA LEU A 62 22.64 7.29 5.90
C LEU A 62 23.54 8.43 6.43
N ASN A 63 24.23 9.14 5.53
CA ASN A 63 25.04 10.31 5.90
C ASN A 63 24.18 11.45 6.46
N GLU A 64 23.01 11.69 5.88
CA GLU A 64 22.07 12.72 6.36
C GLU A 64 21.61 12.43 7.80
N ILE A 65 21.37 11.15 8.12
CA ILE A 65 20.87 10.73 9.43
C ILE A 65 21.96 10.14 10.34
N GLU A 66 23.24 10.36 10.04
CA GLU A 66 24.38 9.69 10.70
C GLU A 66 24.30 9.75 12.24
N HIS A 67 23.92 10.91 12.78
CA HIS A 67 23.76 11.14 14.22
C HIS A 67 22.72 10.23 14.91
N LYS A 68 21.82 9.59 14.15
CA LYS A 68 20.82 8.63 14.65
C LYS A 68 21.21 7.18 14.36
N VAL A 69 22.29 6.92 13.64
CA VAL A 69 22.66 5.58 13.18
C VAL A 69 23.29 4.77 14.30
N ASN A 70 22.88 3.51 14.41
CA ASN A 70 23.56 2.53 15.24
C ASN A 70 24.74 1.94 14.46
N HIS A 71 25.95 2.42 14.75
CA HIS A 71 27.17 1.97 14.06
C HIS A 71 27.49 0.48 14.27
N GLN A 72 27.15 -0.10 15.42
CA GLN A 72 27.36 -1.54 15.66
C GLN A 72 26.47 -2.39 14.75
N TYR A 73 25.23 -1.95 14.53
CA TYR A 73 24.32 -2.61 13.60
C TYR A 73 24.80 -2.45 12.14
N LEU A 74 25.42 -1.31 11.80
CA LEU A 74 25.96 -1.07 10.47
C LEU A 74 27.01 -2.13 10.05
N GLU A 75 27.81 -2.59 11.01
CA GLU A 75 28.84 -3.61 10.79
C GLU A 75 28.31 -5.05 10.85
N SER A 76 27.06 -5.23 11.26
CA SER A 76 26.47 -6.55 11.53
C SER A 76 26.17 -7.35 10.27
N ASP A 77 26.22 -8.68 10.39
CA ASP A 77 25.78 -9.58 9.31
C ASP A 77 24.26 -9.49 9.06
N ASN A 78 23.49 -9.04 10.05
CA ASN A 78 22.05 -8.79 9.89
C ASN A 78 21.79 -7.66 8.90
N LEU A 79 22.53 -6.54 8.99
CA LEU A 79 22.40 -5.47 7.99
C LEU A 79 22.85 -5.97 6.62
N LYS A 80 23.99 -6.67 6.52
CA LYS A 80 24.45 -7.22 5.23
C LYS A 80 23.39 -8.09 4.57
N ALA A 81 22.77 -9.01 5.32
CA ALA A 81 21.71 -9.88 4.83
C ALA A 81 20.48 -9.07 4.39
N LEU A 82 20.07 -8.06 5.17
CA LEU A 82 18.95 -7.18 4.83
C LEU A 82 19.23 -6.38 3.56
N THR A 83 20.41 -5.79 3.43
CA THR A 83 20.83 -5.03 2.25
C THR A 83 20.88 -5.91 1.00
N ILE A 84 21.40 -7.13 1.10
CA ILE A 84 21.37 -8.10 -0.01
C ILE A 84 19.92 -8.42 -0.41
N LYS A 85 19.04 -8.71 0.57
CA LYS A 85 17.62 -9.00 0.32
C LYS A 85 16.92 -7.82 -0.36
N THR A 86 17.13 -6.60 0.13
CA THR A 86 16.56 -5.38 -0.48
C THR A 86 17.04 -5.16 -1.90
N CYS A 87 18.36 -5.31 -2.17
CA CYS A 87 18.89 -5.17 -3.52
C CYS A 87 18.39 -6.28 -4.46
N LEU A 88 18.19 -7.51 -3.97
CA LEU A 88 17.60 -8.59 -4.76
C LEU A 88 16.19 -8.26 -5.26
N TYR A 89 15.38 -7.62 -4.41
CA TYR A 89 14.04 -7.17 -4.81
C TYR A 89 14.10 -5.95 -5.74
N GLY A 90 15.00 -5.00 -5.47
CA GLY A 90 15.11 -3.78 -6.25
C GLY A 90 15.79 -3.94 -7.62
N LYS A 91 16.50 -5.05 -7.88
CA LYS A 91 17.27 -5.22 -9.12
C LYS A 91 16.39 -5.19 -10.38
N GLU A 92 15.16 -5.71 -10.32
CA GLU A 92 14.21 -5.72 -11.43
C GLU A 92 13.15 -4.61 -11.31
N GLU A 93 13.23 -3.77 -10.29
CA GLU A 93 12.26 -2.69 -10.05
C GLU A 93 12.48 -1.55 -11.05
N MET A 94 11.45 -1.25 -11.83
CA MET A 94 11.48 -0.21 -12.86
C MET A 94 11.21 1.18 -12.28
N SER A 95 10.38 1.28 -11.22
CA SER A 95 10.05 2.55 -10.59
C SER A 95 11.22 3.11 -9.78
N GLU A 96 11.65 4.32 -10.14
CA GLU A 96 12.67 5.05 -9.38
C GLU A 96 12.22 5.37 -7.97
N LYS A 97 10.98 5.85 -7.80
CA LYS A 97 10.43 6.16 -6.48
C LYS A 97 10.40 4.93 -5.58
N LYS A 98 10.10 3.75 -6.13
CA LYS A 98 10.12 2.50 -5.35
C LYS A 98 11.54 2.07 -4.98
N ARG A 99 12.52 2.28 -5.86
CA ARG A 99 13.94 2.09 -5.50
C ARG A 99 14.37 3.04 -4.38
N GLU A 100 13.93 4.30 -4.39
CA GLU A 100 14.15 5.24 -3.28
C GLU A 100 13.52 4.76 -1.97
N MET A 101 12.27 4.28 -2.00
CA MET A 101 11.61 3.72 -0.82
C MET A 101 12.41 2.55 -0.22
N LEU A 102 12.99 1.68 -1.05
CA LEU A 102 13.87 0.60 -0.62
C LEU A 102 15.16 1.12 0.04
N SER A 103 15.73 2.20 -0.49
CA SER A 103 16.90 2.86 0.10
C SER A 103 16.60 3.52 1.44
N PHE A 104 15.47 4.22 1.56
CA PHE A 104 15.04 4.84 2.82
C PHE A 104 14.73 3.77 3.87
N PHE A 105 14.09 2.67 3.47
CA PHE A 105 13.88 1.52 4.34
C PHE A 105 15.21 1.00 4.92
N LEU A 106 16.27 0.90 4.11
CA LEU A 106 17.60 0.48 4.60
C LEU A 106 18.20 1.49 5.56
N ALA A 107 18.17 2.78 5.22
CA ALA A 107 18.69 3.85 6.08
C ALA A 107 17.97 3.88 7.44
N ASN A 108 16.64 3.90 7.40
CA ASN A 108 15.80 3.93 8.60
C ASN A 108 15.88 2.63 9.41
N SER A 109 16.23 1.50 8.79
CA SER A 109 16.52 0.24 9.51
C SER A 109 17.78 0.30 10.37
N CYS A 110 18.69 1.24 10.09
CA CYS A 110 19.96 1.41 10.79
C CYS A 110 19.88 2.40 11.96
N THR A 111 18.75 3.06 12.19
CA THR A 111 18.64 4.04 13.27
C THR A 111 18.59 3.37 14.65
N THR A 112 18.99 4.11 15.67
CA THR A 112 18.97 3.69 17.08
C THR A 112 17.59 3.28 17.58
N ASP A 113 16.53 3.83 16.99
CA ASP A 113 15.14 3.44 17.31
C ASP A 113 14.75 2.11 16.67
N ASN A 114 15.30 1.81 15.50
CA ASN A 114 14.82 0.74 14.63
C ASN A 114 15.76 -0.46 14.50
N TYR A 115 17.03 -0.37 14.95
CA TYR A 115 18.03 -1.40 14.67
C TYR A 115 17.64 -2.80 15.21
N ASN A 116 16.87 -2.88 16.29
CA ASN A 116 16.35 -4.12 16.87
C ASN A 116 14.91 -4.47 16.45
N ASP A 117 14.31 -3.70 15.53
CA ASP A 117 12.95 -4.00 15.06
C ASP A 117 12.92 -5.34 14.32
N VAL A 118 12.16 -6.29 14.87
CA VAL A 118 11.96 -7.64 14.35
C VAL A 118 11.03 -7.67 13.13
N THR A 119 10.29 -6.60 12.88
CA THR A 119 9.28 -6.50 11.82
C THR A 119 9.84 -6.04 10.47
N LYS A 120 11.12 -5.66 10.40
CA LYS A 120 11.81 -5.18 9.17
C LYS A 120 11.57 -6.05 7.94
N ASN A 121 11.57 -7.37 8.09
CA ASN A 121 11.30 -8.28 6.97
C ASN A 121 9.87 -8.18 6.46
N ALA A 122 8.89 -8.09 7.36
CA ALA A 122 7.49 -7.90 7.00
C ALA A 122 7.27 -6.53 6.34
N ILE A 123 7.93 -5.49 6.85
CA ILE A 123 7.91 -4.15 6.26
C ILE A 123 8.48 -4.18 4.84
N LEU A 124 9.66 -4.77 4.63
CA LEU A 124 10.29 -4.92 3.32
C LEU A 124 9.37 -5.66 2.33
N GLU A 125 8.83 -6.81 2.75
CA GLU A 125 7.91 -7.62 1.95
C GLU A 125 6.62 -6.87 1.58
N THR A 126 6.21 -5.95 2.44
CA THR A 126 5.07 -5.07 2.17
C THR A 126 5.44 -3.99 1.16
N ILE A 127 6.56 -3.28 1.33
CA ILE A 127 7.03 -2.23 0.40
C ILE A 127 7.10 -2.77 -1.04
N ILE A 128 7.54 -4.02 -1.22
CA ILE A 128 7.67 -4.63 -2.56
C ILE A 128 6.32 -4.83 -3.25
N LYS A 129 5.25 -4.99 -2.48
CA LYS A 129 3.89 -5.14 -3.00
C LYS A 129 3.22 -3.81 -3.33
N LEU A 130 3.71 -2.72 -2.76
CA LEU A 130 3.08 -1.41 -2.90
C LEU A 130 3.56 -0.71 -4.18
N SER A 131 2.62 -0.03 -4.82
CA SER A 131 2.85 0.97 -5.85
C SER A 131 3.04 2.36 -5.23
N GLU A 132 3.43 3.34 -6.04
CA GLU A 132 3.48 4.75 -5.61
C GLU A 132 2.09 5.27 -5.23
N PHE A 133 1.07 4.89 -6.00
CA PHE A 133 -0.32 5.26 -5.72
C PHE A 133 -0.84 4.63 -4.43
N ASP A 134 -0.42 3.42 -4.13
CA ASP A 134 -0.76 2.72 -2.88
C ASP A 134 -0.23 3.50 -1.67
N VAL A 135 1.04 3.90 -1.72
CA VAL A 135 1.69 4.69 -0.67
C VAL A 135 1.04 6.06 -0.53
N PHE A 136 0.62 6.68 -1.64
CA PHE A 136 -0.13 7.93 -1.63
C PHE A 136 -1.46 7.78 -0.86
N LEU A 137 -2.27 6.75 -1.16
CA LEU A 137 -3.52 6.50 -0.43
C LEU A 137 -3.27 6.18 1.05
N MET A 138 -2.22 5.42 1.36
CA MET A 138 -1.84 5.14 2.75
C MET A 138 -1.51 6.44 3.51
N ASN A 139 -0.73 7.35 2.92
CA ASN A 139 -0.42 8.65 3.53
C ASN A 139 -1.68 9.49 3.74
N LEU A 140 -2.56 9.57 2.74
CA LEU A 140 -3.82 10.30 2.82
C LEU A 140 -4.69 9.85 4.01
N ILE A 141 -4.79 8.53 4.21
CA ILE A 141 -5.55 7.94 5.32
C ILE A 141 -4.83 8.15 6.66
N ALA A 142 -3.50 8.03 6.69
CA ALA A 142 -2.68 8.24 7.89
C ALA A 142 -2.74 9.69 8.39
N GLU A 143 -2.68 10.67 7.49
CA GLU A 143 -2.78 12.11 7.81
C GLU A 143 -4.18 12.50 8.27
N SER A 144 -5.21 11.83 7.74
CA SER A 144 -6.58 12.04 8.18
C SER A 144 -6.88 11.39 9.54
N SER A 145 -5.99 10.50 10.02
CA SER A 145 -6.07 9.89 11.35
C SER A 145 -5.45 10.82 12.40
N LYS A 146 -6.07 10.96 13.57
CA LYS A 146 -5.55 11.86 14.63
C LYS A 146 -4.14 11.45 15.07
N ASP A 147 -3.25 12.41 15.32
CA ASP A 147 -1.87 12.19 15.81
C ASP A 147 -1.79 11.26 17.03
N SER A 148 -2.78 11.35 17.93
CA SER A 148 -2.87 10.50 19.12
C SER A 148 -3.07 9.02 18.78
N GLN A 149 -3.82 8.71 17.72
CA GLN A 149 -4.07 7.35 17.23
C GLN A 149 -2.83 6.78 16.53
N ASN A 150 -2.19 7.58 15.68
CA ASN A 150 -0.94 7.18 15.02
C ASN A 150 0.14 6.82 16.06
N SER A 151 0.22 7.58 17.15
CA SER A 151 1.13 7.29 18.26
C SER A 151 0.78 5.99 19.01
N ILE A 152 -0.51 5.68 19.19
CA ILE A 152 -0.94 4.43 19.83
C ILE A 152 -0.63 3.23 18.93
N LEU A 153 -0.93 3.32 17.64
CA LEU A 153 -0.67 2.26 16.66
C LEU A 153 0.83 2.04 16.44
N ALA A 154 1.64 3.11 16.49
CA ALA A 154 3.09 3.03 16.47
C ALA A 154 3.70 2.54 17.80
N GLY A 155 2.87 2.31 18.83
CA GLY A 155 3.31 1.84 20.14
C GLY A 155 4.04 2.89 20.98
N THR A 156 4.08 4.15 20.56
CA THR A 156 4.74 5.25 21.28
C THR A 156 3.88 5.83 22.39
N LYS A 157 2.57 5.53 22.40
CA LYS A 157 1.63 5.94 23.44
C LYS A 157 0.77 4.77 23.91
N LYS A 158 0.48 4.73 25.21
CA LYS A 158 -0.45 3.75 25.80
C LYS A 158 -1.89 4.04 25.36
N TYR A 159 -2.63 2.98 25.01
CA TYR A 159 -4.05 3.08 24.70
C TYR A 159 -4.87 3.46 25.94
N GLU A 160 -5.64 4.56 25.83
CA GLU A 160 -6.56 5.04 26.86
C GLU A 160 -7.99 5.07 26.27
N PRO A 161 -8.87 4.11 26.62
CA PRO A 161 -10.17 3.95 25.98
C PRO A 161 -11.05 5.20 26.02
N ASN A 162 -10.97 5.96 27.13
CA ASN A 162 -11.81 7.13 27.36
C ASN A 162 -11.28 8.42 26.70
N ASN A 163 -10.08 8.37 26.12
CA ASN A 163 -9.38 9.52 25.55
C ASN A 163 -8.91 9.27 24.10
N SER A 164 -9.22 8.09 23.56
CA SER A 164 -8.83 7.67 22.21
C SER A 164 -10.07 7.60 21.33
N SER A 165 -10.32 8.65 20.55
CA SER A 165 -11.29 8.59 19.46
C SER A 165 -10.61 8.02 18.22
N TRP A 166 -11.10 6.90 17.71
CA TRP A 166 -10.70 6.39 16.40
C TRP A 166 -11.25 7.33 15.33
N THR A 167 -10.40 7.85 14.47
CA THR A 167 -10.81 8.58 13.27
C THR A 167 -10.43 7.69 12.10
N ALA A 168 -11.42 7.37 11.30
CA ALA A 168 -11.29 6.57 10.10
C ALA A 168 -11.92 7.38 8.97
N LEU A 169 -11.44 7.17 7.74
CA LEU A 169 -11.84 7.98 6.60
C LEU A 169 -12.85 7.20 5.75
N ASP A 170 -13.96 7.85 5.41
CA ASP A 170 -14.99 7.25 4.57
C ASP A 170 -14.52 7.14 3.12
N GLU A 171 -14.92 6.07 2.44
CA GLU A 171 -14.52 5.77 1.06
C GLU A 171 -14.81 6.94 0.09
N LEU A 172 -15.97 7.60 0.25
CA LEU A 172 -16.32 8.75 -0.58
C LEU A 172 -15.41 9.95 -0.33
N ASP A 173 -15.04 10.21 0.93
CA ASP A 173 -14.10 11.27 1.28
C ASP A 173 -12.72 10.99 0.67
N ILE A 174 -12.30 9.71 0.63
CA ILE A 174 -11.06 9.30 -0.03
C ILE A 174 -11.15 9.60 -1.53
N ILE A 175 -12.21 9.14 -2.19
CA ILE A 175 -12.44 9.36 -3.63
C ILE A 175 -12.45 10.85 -3.96
N GLU A 176 -13.17 11.66 -3.17
CA GLU A 176 -13.26 13.11 -3.37
C GLU A 176 -11.89 13.80 -3.18
N LYS A 177 -11.04 13.30 -2.28
CA LYS A 177 -9.70 13.86 -2.05
C LYS A 177 -8.69 13.48 -3.14
N VAL A 178 -8.80 12.30 -3.75
CA VAL A 178 -7.84 11.82 -4.75
C VAL A 178 -7.96 12.59 -6.06
N LYS A 179 -9.20 12.81 -6.58
CA LYS A 179 -9.57 13.58 -7.80
C LYS A 179 -8.90 13.20 -9.14
N THR A 180 -7.70 12.62 -9.13
CA THR A 180 -6.86 12.36 -10.31
C THR A 180 -7.05 10.98 -10.91
N ASN A 181 -7.68 10.07 -10.18
CA ASN A 181 -7.88 8.67 -10.54
C ASN A 181 -9.38 8.36 -10.59
N SER A 182 -9.74 7.33 -11.35
CA SER A 182 -11.14 6.90 -11.39
C SER A 182 -11.57 6.32 -10.04
N ASP A 183 -12.83 6.54 -9.65
CA ASP A 183 -13.40 5.98 -8.42
C ASP A 183 -13.16 4.47 -8.31
N LYS A 184 -13.30 3.75 -9.44
CA LYS A 184 -13.05 2.32 -9.53
C LYS A 184 -11.60 1.95 -9.18
N GLU A 185 -10.63 2.73 -9.64
CA GLU A 185 -9.22 2.50 -9.35
C GLU A 185 -8.92 2.74 -7.87
N VAL A 186 -9.44 3.84 -7.29
CA VAL A 186 -9.32 4.14 -5.86
C VAL A 186 -9.89 3.00 -5.01
N ILE A 187 -11.13 2.56 -5.29
CA ILE A 187 -11.80 1.49 -4.55
C ILE A 187 -11.03 0.17 -4.67
N THR A 188 -10.58 -0.18 -5.88
CA THR A 188 -9.81 -1.42 -6.10
C THR A 188 -8.50 -1.39 -5.30
N THR A 189 -7.82 -0.24 -5.26
CA THR A 189 -6.60 -0.08 -4.48
C THR A 189 -6.86 -0.14 -2.97
N LEU A 190 -7.95 0.45 -2.48
CA LEU A 190 -8.31 0.36 -1.06
C LEU A 190 -8.58 -1.08 -0.61
N GLU A 191 -9.27 -1.88 -1.43
CA GLU A 191 -9.46 -3.31 -1.17
C GLU A 191 -8.13 -4.08 -1.18
N TYR A 192 -7.28 -3.78 -2.16
CA TYR A 192 -5.95 -4.37 -2.24
C TYR A 192 -5.12 -4.06 -0.98
N LEU A 193 -5.11 -2.81 -0.53
CA LEU A 193 -4.37 -2.38 0.66
C LEU A 193 -4.92 -3.00 1.95
N ASN A 194 -6.23 -3.20 2.03
CA ASN A 194 -6.87 -3.96 3.11
C ASN A 194 -6.42 -5.44 3.07
N ALA A 195 -6.37 -6.06 1.89
CA ALA A 195 -5.92 -7.45 1.71
C ALA A 195 -4.42 -7.65 2.02
N VAL A 196 -3.59 -6.64 1.73
CA VAL A 196 -2.17 -6.61 2.11
C VAL A 196 -2.00 -6.43 3.63
N GLY A 197 -3.02 -5.91 4.32
CA GLY A 197 -3.05 -5.71 5.78
C GLY A 197 -2.46 -4.38 6.24
N VAL A 198 -2.26 -3.42 5.32
CA VAL A 198 -1.79 -2.06 5.65
C VAL A 198 -2.94 -1.11 5.97
N LEU A 199 -4.15 -1.44 5.53
CA LEU A 199 -5.40 -0.82 5.96
C LEU A 199 -6.29 -1.86 6.65
N GLU A 200 -7.24 -1.39 7.44
CA GLU A 200 -8.36 -2.19 7.94
C GLU A 200 -9.68 -1.45 7.73
N THR A 201 -10.73 -2.20 7.41
CA THR A 201 -12.10 -1.67 7.34
C THR A 201 -12.78 -1.83 8.69
N LEU A 202 -13.40 -0.75 9.20
CA LEU A 202 -14.12 -0.80 10.48
C LEU A 202 -15.38 -1.69 10.43
N SER A 203 -15.92 -1.94 9.23
CA SER A 203 -17.05 -2.85 9.00
C SER A 203 -16.71 -4.33 9.20
N SER A 204 -15.42 -4.71 9.23
CA SER A 204 -14.97 -6.09 9.52
C SER A 204 -15.28 -6.56 10.95
N ARG A 205 -15.70 -5.66 11.85
CA ARG A 205 -16.23 -6.01 13.18
C ARG A 205 -17.75 -6.25 13.21
N ASN A 206 -18.46 -6.02 12.10
CA ASN A 206 -19.92 -6.15 11.95
C ASN A 206 -20.32 -7.05 10.75
N ILE A 207 -19.69 -8.21 10.61
CA ILE A 207 -19.83 -9.12 9.45
C ILE A 207 -21.26 -9.66 9.23
N ASN A 208 -22.15 -9.61 10.24
CA ASN A 208 -23.43 -10.34 10.18
C ASN A 208 -24.57 -9.71 9.35
N HIS A 209 -24.37 -8.55 8.70
CA HIS A 209 -25.42 -7.91 7.89
C HIS A 209 -25.11 -7.80 6.38
N ASN A 210 -23.93 -8.23 5.93
CA ASN A 210 -23.39 -7.76 4.65
C ASN A 210 -23.46 -8.75 3.48
N ILE A 211 -23.40 -10.06 3.73
CA ILE A 211 -23.53 -11.05 2.65
C ILE A 211 -24.97 -11.06 2.10
N THR A 212 -25.95 -10.75 2.95
CA THR A 212 -27.36 -10.73 2.55
C THR A 212 -27.68 -9.55 1.63
N SER A 213 -27.06 -8.38 1.83
CA SER A 213 -27.28 -7.19 1.01
C SER A 213 -26.60 -7.28 -0.36
N GLU A 214 -25.37 -7.80 -0.44
CA GLU A 214 -24.67 -8.03 -1.72
C GLU A 214 -25.39 -9.07 -2.58
N ILE A 215 -25.80 -10.20 -1.99
CA ILE A 215 -26.62 -11.21 -2.69
C ILE A 215 -27.96 -10.59 -3.12
N SER A 216 -28.58 -9.78 -2.25
CA SER A 216 -29.84 -9.11 -2.60
C SER A 216 -29.66 -8.10 -3.74
N ARG A 217 -28.54 -7.37 -3.81
CA ARG A 217 -28.25 -6.42 -4.90
C ARG A 217 -28.02 -7.14 -6.22
N TYR A 218 -27.21 -8.20 -6.21
CA TYR A 218 -26.96 -9.02 -7.39
C TYR A 218 -28.28 -9.63 -7.95
N LEU A 219 -29.11 -10.20 -7.06
CA LEU A 219 -30.41 -10.74 -7.45
C LEU A 219 -31.40 -9.66 -7.93
N LYS A 220 -31.31 -8.44 -7.38
CA LYS A 220 -32.11 -7.29 -7.83
C LYS A 220 -31.67 -6.81 -9.22
N ASP A 221 -30.38 -6.71 -9.48
CA ASP A 221 -29.83 -6.28 -10.77
C ASP A 221 -30.15 -7.30 -11.88
N GLU A 222 -30.02 -8.60 -11.59
CA GLU A 222 -30.41 -9.67 -12.52
C GLU A 222 -31.91 -9.62 -12.86
N LYS A 223 -32.76 -9.36 -11.85
CA LYS A 223 -34.20 -9.19 -12.05
C LYS A 223 -34.52 -7.96 -12.91
N PHE A 224 -33.80 -6.86 -12.73
CA PHE A 224 -34.00 -5.63 -13.52
C PHE A 224 -33.59 -5.85 -14.98
N GLU A 225 -32.46 -6.52 -15.23
CA GLU A 225 -32.04 -6.88 -16.58
C GLU A 225 -33.04 -7.81 -17.28
N ASP A 226 -33.64 -8.77 -16.57
CA ASP A 226 -34.70 -9.63 -17.12
C ASP A 226 -35.95 -8.82 -17.51
N ILE A 227 -36.38 -7.87 -16.67
CA ILE A 227 -37.51 -6.98 -16.97
C ILE A 227 -37.22 -6.15 -18.24
N GLN A 228 -36.05 -5.51 -18.33
CA GLN A 228 -35.68 -4.70 -19.49
C GLN A 228 -35.50 -5.54 -20.77
N ARG A 229 -35.02 -6.78 -20.65
CA ARG A 229 -34.94 -7.72 -21.77
C ARG A 229 -36.34 -8.06 -22.27
N ARG A 230 -37.27 -8.42 -21.39
CA ARG A 230 -38.66 -8.76 -21.74
C ARG A 230 -39.41 -7.59 -22.36
N ILE A 231 -39.22 -6.38 -21.84
CA ILE A 231 -39.78 -5.16 -22.45
C ILE A 231 -39.29 -5.00 -23.89
N ARG A 232 -37.98 -5.18 -24.15
CA ARG A 232 -37.41 -5.09 -25.51
C ARG A 232 -37.97 -6.16 -26.45
N GLU A 233 -38.13 -7.39 -25.98
CA GLU A 233 -38.68 -8.50 -26.77
C GLU A 233 -40.16 -8.28 -27.12
N LEU A 234 -40.95 -7.79 -26.17
CA LEU A 234 -42.40 -7.59 -26.33
C LEU A 234 -42.76 -6.26 -27.03
N SER A 235 -41.82 -5.33 -27.14
CA SER A 235 -42.01 -4.02 -27.82
C SER A 235 -41.91 -4.10 -29.35
N ASN A 236 -41.89 -5.31 -29.93
CA ASN A 236 -41.95 -5.50 -31.37
C ASN A 236 -43.27 -4.90 -31.93
N PRO A 237 -43.22 -3.97 -32.90
CA PRO A 237 -44.39 -3.28 -33.44
C PRO A 237 -45.53 -4.20 -33.89
N ASP A 238 -45.19 -5.39 -34.41
CA ASP A 238 -46.16 -6.32 -35.00
C ASP A 238 -47.01 -7.05 -33.95
N ASP A 239 -46.52 -7.20 -32.71
CA ASP A 239 -47.20 -7.90 -31.60
C ASP A 239 -47.64 -6.95 -30.47
N TYR A 240 -47.40 -5.64 -30.63
CA TYR A 240 -47.61 -4.63 -29.60
C TYR A 240 -49.05 -4.62 -29.05
N ILE A 241 -50.05 -4.72 -29.92
CA ILE A 241 -51.47 -4.71 -29.53
C ILE A 241 -51.82 -5.95 -28.68
N LYS A 242 -51.23 -7.09 -29.00
CA LYS A 242 -51.46 -8.36 -28.29
C LYS A 242 -50.77 -8.35 -26.93
N ASN A 243 -49.59 -7.75 -26.85
CA ASN A 243 -48.76 -7.71 -25.65
C ASN A 243 -48.97 -6.45 -24.79
N PHE A 244 -49.84 -5.52 -25.21
CA PHE A 244 -50.04 -4.22 -24.56
C PHE A 244 -50.31 -4.30 -23.06
N ARG A 245 -51.14 -5.27 -22.62
CA ARG A 245 -51.45 -5.45 -21.19
C ARG A 245 -50.24 -5.96 -20.39
N GLU A 246 -49.38 -6.74 -21.01
CA GLU A 246 -48.18 -7.31 -20.39
C GLU A 246 -47.05 -6.28 -20.33
N LEU A 247 -46.83 -5.54 -21.42
CA LEU A 247 -45.93 -4.38 -21.47
C LEU A 247 -46.29 -3.33 -20.42
N LYS A 248 -47.59 -3.03 -20.25
CA LYS A 248 -48.04 -2.08 -19.22
C LYS A 248 -47.68 -2.56 -17.81
N LYS A 249 -47.84 -3.85 -17.52
CA LYS A 249 -47.46 -4.43 -16.21
C LYS A 249 -45.95 -4.42 -15.98
N LEU A 250 -45.16 -4.75 -17.00
CA LEU A 250 -43.70 -4.74 -16.91
C LEU A 250 -43.16 -3.31 -16.71
N ASN A 251 -43.72 -2.32 -17.39
CA ASN A 251 -43.35 -0.91 -17.18
C ASN A 251 -43.76 -0.41 -15.78
N GLU A 252 -44.92 -0.83 -15.26
CA GLU A 252 -45.33 -0.53 -13.88
C GLU A 252 -44.40 -1.21 -12.85
N GLU A 253 -43.94 -2.44 -13.13
CA GLU A 253 -42.96 -3.15 -12.29
C GLU A 253 -41.58 -2.49 -12.35
N GLU A 254 -41.14 -2.02 -13.52
CA GLU A 254 -39.90 -1.25 -13.71
C GLU A 254 -39.94 0.08 -12.95
N GLU A 255 -41.02 0.86 -13.07
CA GLU A 255 -41.18 2.11 -12.33
C GLU A 255 -41.21 1.91 -10.81
N LYS A 256 -41.88 0.84 -10.36
CA LYS A 256 -41.91 0.49 -8.94
C LYS A 256 -40.53 0.09 -8.45
N PHE A 257 -39.79 -0.71 -9.23
CA PHE A 257 -38.42 -1.10 -8.92
C PHE A 257 -37.51 0.13 -8.81
N ILE A 258 -37.57 1.07 -9.78
CA ILE A 258 -36.80 2.33 -9.75
C ILE A 258 -37.13 3.18 -8.52
N LYS A 259 -38.39 3.22 -8.07
CA LYS A 259 -38.79 3.96 -6.86
C LYS A 259 -38.30 3.29 -5.58
N GLU A 260 -38.34 1.96 -5.53
CA GLU A 260 -37.86 1.18 -4.39
C GLU A 260 -36.32 1.22 -4.28
N THR A 261 -35.58 1.19 -5.40
CA THR A 261 -34.12 1.34 -5.42
C THR A 261 -33.66 2.76 -5.10
N LYS A 262 -34.38 3.80 -5.53
CA LYS A 262 -34.11 5.19 -5.11
C LYS A 262 -34.26 5.42 -3.60
N TYR A 263 -35.06 4.62 -2.90
CA TYR A 263 -35.13 4.65 -1.44
C TYR A 263 -33.95 3.91 -0.78
N ASP A 264 -33.36 2.94 -1.47
CA ASP A 264 -32.17 2.18 -1.04
C ASP A 264 -30.86 2.96 -1.31
N GLU A 265 -30.86 3.97 -2.19
CA GLU A 265 -29.72 4.88 -2.42
C GLU A 265 -29.31 5.69 -1.18
N ASN A 266 -30.17 5.81 -0.17
CA ASN A 266 -29.83 6.42 1.12
C ASN A 266 -29.08 5.46 2.07
N TYR A 267 -28.98 4.17 1.73
CA TYR A 267 -28.06 3.22 2.36
C TYR A 267 -26.88 2.99 1.40
N GLN A 268 -26.14 4.07 1.11
CA GLN A 268 -24.80 3.92 0.56
C GLN A 268 -23.93 3.26 1.62
N TYR A 269 -23.66 1.97 1.40
CA TYR A 269 -22.64 1.25 2.11
C TYR A 269 -21.30 1.96 1.87
N GLN A 270 -20.89 2.79 2.84
CA GLN A 270 -19.61 3.47 2.84
C GLN A 270 -18.66 2.68 3.73
N LYS A 271 -17.60 2.13 3.14
CA LYS A 271 -16.51 1.53 3.91
C LYS A 271 -15.72 2.67 4.54
N THR A 272 -15.47 2.56 5.84
CA THR A 272 -14.54 3.46 6.52
C THR A 272 -13.22 2.73 6.73
N TYR A 273 -12.14 3.35 6.26
CA TYR A 273 -10.79 2.78 6.31
C TYR A 273 -9.95 3.47 7.37
N MET A 274 -9.09 2.70 8.01
CA MET A 274 -8.05 3.21 8.89
C MET A 274 -6.73 2.51 8.59
N ILE A 275 -5.63 3.22 8.84
CA ILE A 275 -4.30 2.65 8.67
C ILE A 275 -3.96 1.71 9.83
N THR A 276 -3.35 0.58 9.53
CA THR A 276 -2.92 -0.40 10.54
C THR A 276 -1.56 -0.03 11.12
N ALA A 277 -1.15 -0.73 12.18
CA ALA A 277 0.22 -0.59 12.73
C ALA A 277 1.29 -0.95 11.68
N LEU A 278 1.06 -1.98 10.85
CA LEU A 278 1.96 -2.34 9.75
C LEU A 278 2.01 -1.23 8.69
N GLY A 279 0.86 -0.66 8.32
CA GLY A 279 0.80 0.45 7.38
C GLY A 279 1.59 1.67 7.86
N LEU A 280 1.44 2.04 9.13
CA LEU A 280 2.20 3.14 9.74
C LEU A 280 3.70 2.82 9.83
N ALA A 281 4.07 1.59 10.17
CA ALA A 281 5.47 1.17 10.20
C ALA A 281 6.10 1.30 8.80
N VAL A 282 5.41 0.83 7.75
CA VAL A 282 5.86 1.00 6.36
C VAL A 282 6.08 2.48 6.04
N LEU A 283 5.08 3.34 6.30
CA LEU A 283 5.21 4.78 6.05
C LEU A 283 6.39 5.40 6.80
N ASN A 284 6.62 5.01 8.06
CA ASN A 284 7.73 5.54 8.85
C ASN A 284 9.11 5.09 8.32
N TYR A 285 9.21 3.89 7.75
CA TYR A 285 10.47 3.39 7.20
C TYR A 285 10.81 3.98 5.83
N ILE A 286 9.80 4.40 5.04
CA ILE A 286 10.00 4.98 3.71
C ILE A 286 9.93 6.50 3.68
N LYS A 287 9.78 7.16 4.84
CA LYS A 287 9.84 8.61 4.94
C LYS A 287 11.24 9.13 4.61
N GLU A 288 11.25 10.17 3.79
CA GLU A 288 12.35 11.11 3.64
C GLU A 288 12.62 11.80 4.97
#